data_AF-A0A6N8XFA8-F1
#
_entry.id   AF-A0A6N8XFA8-F1
#
_cell.length_a   1.000
_cell.length_b   1.000
_cell.length_c   1.000
_cell.angle_alpha   90.00
_cell.angle_beta   90.00
_cell.angle_gamma   90.00
#
_symmetry.space_group_name_H-M   'P 1'
#
loop_
_entity.id
_entity.type
_entity.pdbx_description
1 polymer ?
#
loop_
_entity_poly.entity_id
_entity_poly.type
_entity_poly.pdbx_seq_one_letter_code
_entity_poly.pdbx_strand_id
1 'polypeptide(L)' 'MIASVLGQILRTTEFTVEDGDLAWHALREFENGDAGFADCLLAHRNRSRGCSTTFTFDGKAAKGRHFTLVT' A
#
# COMPACT_ATOMS: atom_id res chain seq x y z
N MET A 1 -1.05 9.75 -12.98
CA MET A 1 -1.89 8.92 -13.88
C MET A 1 -2.53 7.73 -13.15
N ILE A 2 -1.76 6.86 -12.46
CA ILE A 2 -2.36 5.71 -11.73
C ILE A 2 -3.01 6.14 -10.41
N ALA A 3 -2.33 6.94 -9.59
CA ALA A 3 -2.86 7.39 -8.29
C ALA A 3 -4.21 8.11 -8.41
N SER A 4 -4.38 8.96 -9.42
CA SER A 4 -5.64 9.65 -9.70
C SER A 4 -6.80 8.70 -9.99
N VAL A 5 -6.55 7.61 -10.74
CA VAL A 5 -7.57 6.59 -11.05
C VAL A 5 -7.91 5.79 -9.81
N LEU A 6 -6.92 5.39 -9.00
CA LEU A 6 -7.16 4.74 -7.71
C LEU A 6 -8.01 5.63 -6.81
N GLY A 7 -7.69 6.93 -6.71
CA GLY A 7 -8.49 7.88 -5.95
C GLY A 7 -9.92 8.03 -6.48
N GLN A 8 -10.14 7.91 -7.80
CA GLN A 8 -11.50 7.89 -8.36
C GLN A 8 -12.26 6.63 -7.92
N ILE A 9 -11.65 5.44 -8.06
CA ILE A 9 -12.24 4.17 -7.62
C ILE A 9 -12.61 4.24 -6.13
N LEU A 10 -11.72 4.73 -5.26
CA LEU A 10 -11.97 4.82 -3.82
C LEU A 10 -13.07 5.83 -3.43
N ARG A 11 -13.48 6.73 -4.34
CA ARG A 11 -14.59 7.69 -4.12
C ARG A 11 -15.92 7.22 -4.72
N THR A 12 -15.90 6.22 -5.61
CA THR A 12 -17.09 5.75 -6.31
C THR A 12 -17.96 4.92 -5.37
N THR A 13 -19.20 5.37 -5.18
CA THR A 13 -20.17 4.78 -4.25
C THR A 13 -20.61 3.36 -4.63
N GLU A 14 -20.52 3.01 -5.91
CA GLU A 14 -20.84 1.69 -6.45
C GLU A 14 -19.77 0.64 -6.15
N PHE A 15 -18.56 1.05 -5.76
CA PHE A 15 -17.49 0.14 -5.38
C PHE A 15 -17.46 -0.06 -3.86
N THR A 16 -17.42 -1.33 -3.45
CA THR A 16 -17.12 -1.71 -2.07
C THR A 16 -15.64 -2.08 -1.98
N VAL A 17 -14.91 -1.41 -1.10
CA VAL A 17 -13.49 -1.67 -0.82
C VAL A 17 -13.40 -2.32 0.56
N GLU A 18 -12.65 -3.42 0.68
CA GLU A 18 -12.54 -4.21 1.93
C GLU A 18 -12.19 -3.33 3.15
N ASP A 19 -11.24 -2.41 2.98
CA ASP A 19 -10.84 -1.45 4.00
C ASP A 19 -10.49 -0.11 3.33
N GLY A 20 -11.50 0.76 3.25
CA GLY A 20 -11.41 2.04 2.54
C GLY A 20 -10.39 2.99 3.17
N ASP A 21 -10.35 3.10 4.49
CA ASP A 21 -9.43 3.98 5.19
C ASP A 21 -7.98 3.54 4.99
N LEU A 22 -7.70 2.23 5.10
CA LEU A 22 -6.38 1.68 4.82
C LEU A 22 -5.97 1.93 3.37
N ALA A 23 -6.88 1.77 2.42
CA ALA A 23 -6.61 2.05 1.01
C ALA A 23 -6.32 3.52 0.75
N TRP A 24 -7.01 4.45 1.42
CA TRP A 24 -6.71 5.88 1.35
C TRP A 24 -5.35 6.22 1.92
N HIS A 25 -4.96 5.62 3.05
CA HIS A 25 -3.63 5.79 3.62
C HIS A 25 -2.53 5.30 2.66
N ALA A 26 -2.71 4.11 2.09
CA ALA A 26 -1.77 3.56 1.11
C ALA A 26 -1.69 4.42 -0.17
N LEU A 27 -2.81 4.99 -0.62
CA LEU A 27 -2.82 5.89 -1.78
C LEU A 27 -2.01 7.16 -1.50
N ARG A 28 -2.15 7.76 -0.31
CA ARG A 28 -1.35 8.93 0.08
C ARG A 28 0.14 8.62 0.16
N GLU A 29 0.52 7.44 0.65
CA GLU A 29 1.93 7.03 0.66
C GLU A 29 2.46 6.80 -0.76
N PHE A 30 1.66 6.15 -1.62
CA PHE A 30 1.98 5.94 -3.03
C PHE A 30 2.15 7.25 -3.81
N GLU A 31 1.34 8.28 -3.54
CA GLU A 31 1.44 9.59 -4.20
C GLU A 31 2.74 10.34 -3.87
N ASN A 32 3.33 10.07 -2.71
CA ASN A 32 4.48 10.81 -2.18
C ASN A 32 5.78 9.98 -2.15
N GLY A 33 5.77 8.76 -2.71
CA GLY A 33 6.89 7.83 -2.63
C GLY A 33 7.13 7.04 -3.90
N ASP A 34 8.21 6.25 -3.89
CA ASP A 34 8.64 5.43 -5.03
C ASP A 34 8.12 3.98 -5.00
N ALA A 35 7.45 3.59 -3.91
CA ALA A 35 6.88 2.25 -3.74
C ALA A 35 5.61 2.09 -4.58
N GLY A 36 5.27 0.85 -4.98
CA GLY A 36 3.99 0.61 -5.64
C GLY A 36 2.81 0.74 -4.67
N PHE A 37 1.62 1.06 -5.18
CA PHE A 37 0.41 1.12 -4.35
C PHE A 37 0.14 -0.20 -3.60
N ALA A 38 0.37 -1.35 -4.24
CA ALA A 38 0.22 -2.65 -3.60
C ALA A 38 1.22 -2.86 -2.44
N ASP A 39 2.45 -2.36 -2.57
CA ASP A 39 3.45 -2.41 -1.50
C ASP A 39 3.01 -1.55 -0.31
N CYS A 40 2.53 -0.32 -0.57
CA CYS A 40 1.97 0.54 0.47
C CYS A 40 0.78 -0.12 1.19
N LEU A 41 -0.15 -0.71 0.43
CA LEU A 41 -1.30 -1.44 0.97
C LEU A 41 -0.89 -2.59 1.88
N LEU A 42 0.03 -3.44 1.42
CA LEU A 42 0.50 -4.60 2.19
C LEU A 42 1.26 -4.16 3.45
N ALA A 43 2.10 -3.14 3.35
CA ALA A 43 2.81 -2.57 4.50
C ALA A 43 1.82 -2.07 5.57
N HIS A 44 0.84 -1.25 5.19
CA HIS A 44 -0.18 -0.77 6.12
C HIS A 44 -1.00 -1.92 6.72
N ARG A 45 -1.40 -2.90 5.91
CA ARG A 45 -2.23 -4.04 6.34
C ARG A 45 -1.49 -4.95 7.32
N ASN A 46 -0.23 -5.26 7.05
CA ASN A 46 0.56 -6.07 7.98
C ASN A 46 0.88 -5.30 9.25
N ARG A 47 1.16 -3.99 9.13
CA ARG A 47 1.41 -3.15 10.30
C ARG A 47 0.18 -3.01 11.19
N SER A 48 -1.02 -2.84 10.62
CA SER A 48 -2.26 -2.75 11.40
C SER A 48 -2.59 -4.06 12.14
N ARG A 49 -2.06 -5.20 11.65
CA ARG A 49 -2.12 -6.51 12.33
C ARG A 49 -0.97 -6.76 13.31
N GLY A 50 -0.13 -5.77 13.58
CA GLY A 50 0.94 -5.86 14.57
C GLY A 50 2.24 -6.48 14.04
N CYS A 51 2.37 -6.72 12.73
CA CYS A 51 3.63 -7.19 12.16
C CYS A 51 4.72 -6.12 12.30
N SER A 52 5.92 -6.55 12.72
CA SER A 52 7.10 -5.70 12.78
C SER A 52 7.68 -5.41 11.39
N THR A 53 7.61 -6.38 10.47
CA THR A 53 8.08 -6.28 9.08
C THR A 53 7.24 -7.15 8.14
N THR A 54 7.30 -6.87 6.85
CA THR A 54 6.78 -7.69 5.75
C THR A 54 7.93 -8.25 4.93
N PHE A 55 8.07 -9.57 4.87
CA PHE A 55 9.09 -10.19 4.04
C PHE A 55 8.70 -10.13 2.56
N THR A 56 9.65 -9.82 1.69
CA THR A 56 9.43 -9.71 0.24
C THR A 56 10.64 -10.21 -0.54
N PHE A 57 10.41 -10.71 -1.76
CA PHE A 57 11.46 -10.99 -2.75
C PHE A 57 11.68 -9.82 -3.72
N ASP A 58 10.82 -8.79 -3.67
CA ASP A 58 10.95 -7.61 -4.51
C ASP A 58 11.93 -6.61 -3.87
N GLY A 59 13.07 -6.42 -4.53
CA GLY A 59 14.10 -5.47 -4.11
C GLY A 59 13.64 -4.01 -4.09
N LYS A 60 12.60 -3.62 -4.85
CA LYS A 60 12.02 -2.27 -4.78
C LYS A 60 11.17 -2.11 -3.53
N ALA A 61 10.28 -3.05 -3.26
CA ALA A 61 9.46 -3.06 -2.04
C ALA A 61 10.34 -3.06 -0.79
N ALA A 62 11.45 -3.81 -0.80
CA ALA A 62 12.42 -3.87 0.29
C ALA A 62 13.11 -2.54 0.62
N LYS A 63 13.05 -1.51 -0.24
CA LYS A 63 13.54 -0.16 0.09
C LYS A 63 12.60 0.57 1.05
N GLY A 64 11.34 0.13 1.15
CA GLY A 64 10.35 0.68 2.06
C GLY A 64 10.63 0.27 3.50
N ARG A 65 10.34 1.17 4.45
CA ARG A 65 10.63 1.01 5.89
C ARG A 65 9.93 -0.17 6.59
N HIS A 66 8.97 -0.81 5.90
CA HIS A 66 8.14 -1.87 6.43
C HIS A 66 8.42 -3.23 5.80
N PHE A 67 9.46 -3.32 4.99
CA PHE A 67 9.82 -4.53 4.27
C PHE A 67 11.21 -5.04 4.67
N THR A 68 11.43 -6.33 4.47
CA THR A 68 12.73 -6.97 4.56
C THR A 68 12.90 -7.90 3.37
N LEU A 69 13.99 -7.71 2.62
CA LEU A 69 14.33 -8.56 1.48
C LEU A 69 14.68 -9.97 1.99
N VAL A 70 14.06 -10.98 1.39
CA VAL A 70 14.46 -12.39 1.54
C VAL A 70 15.12 -12.82 0.23
N THR A 71 16.22 -13.55 0.35
CA THR A 71 17.01 -14.09 -0.76
C THR A 71 17.06 -15.59 -0.70
#